data_AF-A0A453AJX6-F1
#
_entry.id   AF-A0A453AJX6-F1
#
_cell.length_a   1.000
_cell.length_b   1.000
_cell.length_c   1.000
_cell.angle_alpha   90.00
_cell.angle_beta   90.00
_cell.angle_gamma   90.00
#
_symmetry.space_group_name_H-M   'P 1'
#
loop_
_entity.id
_entity.type
_entity.pdbx_description
1 polymer ?
#
loop_
_entity_poly.entity_id
_entity_poly.type
_entity_poly.pdbx_seq_one_letter_code
_entity_poly.pdbx_strand_id
1 'polypeptide(L)'
;MGTINSFQNLLDNIFLPLFEVTVDPSSHPQLHVFLEQVVGLDLVDDESKPERRPTKHMPTPEQWTNVFNPAYAYYVYYCYANLYTLNKLRDSKGMTTIKLRPHCGEAGDIDHLAAAFLTSHNIAHGVNLKKSPVLQYLYYLAQIGLAMSPLSNNSLFIDYHRNPFPTFFLRGLNVSLSTDDPLQIHLTKEPLVEEYSVAASLWKLSSCDLCEIARNSVYQSGFSHRLKSHWIGRNYYKRGPDGNDIHQTNVPHIRIEFRHNIWKDEMELIHFGNVKLPEETDR
;
A
#
# COMPACT_ATOMS: atom_id res chain seq x y z
N MET A 1 -6.22 25.18 -16.66
CA MET A 1 -5.80 26.45 -16.00
C MET A 1 -4.44 26.98 -16.48
N GLY A 2 -3.81 26.45 -17.55
CA GLY A 2 -2.66 27.09 -18.20
C GLY A 2 -1.35 27.18 -17.39
N THR A 3 -1.35 26.73 -16.14
CA THR A 3 -0.21 26.80 -15.20
C THR A 3 0.82 25.68 -15.38
N ILE A 4 0.42 24.58 -16.03
CA ILE A 4 1.26 23.40 -16.29
C ILE A 4 1.21 23.17 -17.81
N ASN A 5 2.37 23.18 -18.47
CA ASN A 5 2.49 23.09 -19.93
C ASN A 5 2.84 21.68 -20.41
N SER A 6 3.40 20.86 -19.54
CA SER A 6 3.75 19.46 -19.80
C SER A 6 3.65 18.64 -18.52
N PHE A 7 3.61 17.31 -18.66
CA PHE A 7 3.68 16.42 -17.50
C PHE A 7 4.99 16.59 -16.72
N GLN A 8 6.09 16.95 -17.40
CA GLN A 8 7.35 17.23 -16.71
C GLN A 8 7.22 18.35 -15.67
N ASN A 9 6.44 19.40 -15.94
CA ASN A 9 6.27 20.49 -14.97
C ASN A 9 5.58 20.01 -13.68
N LEU A 10 4.70 19.01 -13.78
CA LEU A 10 4.12 18.39 -12.59
C LEU A 10 5.19 17.65 -11.78
N LEU A 11 6.02 16.84 -12.46
CA LEU A 11 7.11 16.12 -11.82
C LEU A 11 8.13 17.08 -11.19
N ASP A 12 8.47 18.16 -11.88
CA ASP A 12 9.38 19.20 -11.39
C ASP A 12 8.87 19.83 -10.10
N ASN A 13 7.58 20.21 -10.07
CA ASN A 13 6.95 20.83 -8.90
C ASN A 13 6.95 19.93 -7.67
N ILE A 14 6.96 18.61 -7.86
CA ILE A 14 6.96 17.64 -6.77
C ILE A 14 8.40 17.29 -6.38
N PHE A 15 9.22 16.87 -7.34
CA PHE A 15 10.50 16.21 -7.06
C PHE A 15 11.69 17.16 -6.98
N LEU A 16 11.72 18.27 -7.72
CA LEU A 16 12.87 19.20 -7.64
C LEU A 16 13.06 19.75 -6.21
N PRO A 17 12.02 20.27 -5.52
CA PRO A 17 12.20 20.75 -4.14
C PRO A 17 12.66 19.64 -3.18
N LEU A 18 12.24 18.39 -3.42
CA LEU A 18 12.64 17.23 -2.62
C LEU A 18 14.11 16.84 -2.85
N PHE A 19 14.59 16.95 -4.08
CA PHE A 19 16.01 16.76 -4.38
C PHE A 19 16.86 17.89 -3.80
N GLU A 20 16.46 19.15 -3.98
CA GLU A 20 17.16 20.32 -3.46
C GLU A 20 17.35 20.26 -1.95
N VAL A 21 16.27 20.01 -1.19
CA VAL A 21 16.34 19.88 0.28
C VAL A 21 17.16 18.67 0.74
N THR A 22 17.23 17.63 -0.09
CA THR A 22 18.04 16.44 0.21
C THR A 22 19.52 16.71 -0.05
N VAL A 23 19.85 17.49 -1.10
CA VAL A 23 21.21 17.93 -1.40
C VAL A 23 21.70 18.89 -0.32
N ASP A 24 20.89 19.88 0.03
CA ASP A 24 21.18 20.88 1.06
C ASP A 24 19.94 21.14 1.93
N PRO A 25 19.88 20.58 3.15
CA PRO A 25 18.78 20.83 4.09
C PRO A 25 18.54 22.31 4.43
N SER A 26 19.55 23.16 4.29
CA SER A 26 19.43 24.59 4.59
C SER A 26 18.69 25.37 3.50
N SER A 27 18.58 24.82 2.29
CA SER A 27 17.79 25.41 1.19
C SER A 27 16.29 25.48 1.52
N HIS A 28 15.78 24.46 2.23
CA HIS A 28 14.37 24.35 2.61
C HIS A 28 14.24 23.75 4.03
N PRO A 29 14.59 24.50 5.09
CA PRO A 29 14.74 23.95 6.44
C PRO A 29 13.42 23.40 7.00
N GLN A 30 12.30 24.06 6.73
CA GLN A 30 10.97 23.59 7.16
C GLN A 30 10.56 22.32 6.44
N LEU A 31 10.87 22.21 5.14
CA LEU A 31 10.61 21.01 4.34
C LEU A 31 11.47 19.84 4.84
N HIS A 32 12.73 20.08 5.20
CA HIS A 32 13.60 19.04 5.74
C HIS A 32 12.99 18.39 6.99
N VAL A 33 12.57 19.21 7.95
CA VAL A 33 11.92 18.74 9.19
C VAL A 33 10.60 18.04 8.89
N PHE A 34 9.80 18.56 7.95
CA PHE A 34 8.56 17.91 7.53
C PHE A 34 8.81 16.50 6.95
N LEU A 35 9.84 16.34 6.13
CA LEU A 35 10.18 15.05 5.51
C LEU A 35 10.69 14.00 6.52
N GLU A 36 11.04 14.38 7.75
CA GLU A 36 11.27 13.40 8.82
C GLU A 36 9.98 12.67 9.24
N GLN A 37 8.82 13.28 8.98
CA GLN A 37 7.49 12.74 9.31
C GLN A 37 6.78 12.11 8.10
N VAL A 38 7.20 12.45 6.87
CA VAL A 38 6.60 11.88 5.65
C VAL A 38 7.07 10.45 5.43
N VAL A 39 6.12 9.52 5.35
CA VAL A 39 6.41 8.07 5.22
C VAL A 39 5.98 7.49 3.88
N GLY A 40 5.14 8.19 3.12
CA GLY A 40 4.58 7.68 1.88
C GLY A 40 4.19 8.76 0.89
N LEU A 41 4.25 8.41 -0.39
CA LEU A 41 3.66 9.15 -1.50
C LEU A 41 2.49 8.34 -2.02
N ASP A 42 1.32 8.96 -2.00
CA ASP A 42 0.06 8.40 -2.48
C ASP A 42 -0.43 9.22 -3.68
N LEU A 43 -0.92 8.54 -4.71
CA LEU A 43 -1.41 9.11 -5.95
C LEU A 43 -2.90 8.78 -6.07
N VAL A 44 -3.73 9.79 -6.28
CA VAL A 44 -5.19 9.68 -6.23
C VAL A 44 -5.86 10.42 -7.39
N ASP A 45 -7.00 9.90 -7.85
CA ASP A 45 -8.10 10.55 -8.57
C ASP A 45 -9.21 9.48 -8.71
N ASP A 46 -10.34 9.84 -9.32
CA ASP A 46 -11.37 8.88 -9.74
C ASP A 46 -10.82 7.88 -10.78
N GLU A 47 -10.48 6.68 -10.30
CA GLU A 47 -9.94 5.57 -11.10
C GLU A 47 -10.91 5.09 -12.21
N SER A 48 -12.21 5.41 -12.13
CA SER A 48 -13.19 4.98 -13.12
C SER A 48 -13.14 5.78 -14.41
N LYS A 49 -12.44 6.92 -14.42
CA LYS A 49 -12.29 7.77 -15.61
C LYS A 49 -11.63 6.98 -16.75
N PRO A 50 -12.21 7.00 -17.96
CA PRO A 50 -11.62 6.32 -19.10
C PRO A 50 -10.24 6.88 -19.42
N GLU A 51 -9.28 5.98 -19.62
CA GLU A 51 -7.92 6.33 -20.01
C GLU A 51 -7.46 5.50 -21.21
N ARG A 52 -6.40 5.97 -21.87
CA ARG A 52 -5.77 5.24 -22.97
C ARG A 52 -4.63 4.41 -22.41
N ARG A 53 -4.76 3.09 -22.46
CA ARG A 53 -3.68 2.18 -22.03
C ARG A 53 -2.35 2.58 -22.68
N PRO A 54 -1.25 2.67 -21.90
CA PRO A 54 0.05 3.01 -22.45
C PRO A 54 0.50 2.03 -23.52
N THR A 55 1.24 2.52 -24.51
CA THR A 55 1.95 1.67 -25.47
C THR A 55 3.45 1.62 -25.15
N LYS A 56 4.23 0.79 -25.85
CA LYS A 56 5.69 0.78 -25.67
C LYS A 56 6.36 2.12 -26.05
N HIS A 57 5.72 2.91 -26.91
CA HIS A 57 6.27 4.15 -27.46
C HIS A 57 5.51 5.37 -26.92
N MET A 58 5.41 5.47 -25.60
CA MET A 58 4.81 6.65 -24.98
C MET A 58 5.74 7.87 -25.09
N PRO A 59 5.18 9.09 -25.28
CA PRO A 59 5.95 10.33 -25.18
C PRO A 59 6.65 10.45 -23.82
N THR A 60 7.79 11.16 -23.80
CA THR A 60 8.44 11.57 -22.54
C THR A 60 7.59 12.61 -21.79
N PRO A 61 7.83 12.84 -20.48
CA PRO A 61 7.06 13.81 -19.69
C PRO A 61 7.07 15.21 -20.29
N GLU A 62 8.20 15.64 -20.85
CA GLU A 62 8.38 16.94 -21.52
C GLU A 62 7.56 17.03 -22.80
N GLN A 63 7.43 15.91 -23.52
CA GLN A 63 6.66 15.82 -24.76
C GLN A 63 5.16 15.63 -24.51
N TRP A 64 4.76 15.31 -23.28
CA TRP A 64 3.35 15.20 -22.92
C TRP A 64 2.73 16.59 -22.69
N THR A 65 2.46 17.29 -23.78
CA THR A 65 1.87 18.65 -23.80
C THR A 65 0.42 18.68 -24.30
N ASN A 66 -0.13 17.51 -24.59
CA ASN A 66 -1.50 17.39 -25.09
C ASN A 66 -2.53 17.61 -23.97
N VAL A 67 -3.80 17.77 -24.36
CA VAL A 67 -4.89 18.09 -23.42
C VAL A 67 -5.38 16.90 -22.59
N PHE A 68 -4.92 15.68 -22.89
CA PHE A 68 -5.36 14.47 -22.21
C PHE A 68 -4.49 14.18 -21.00
N ASN A 69 -5.12 13.67 -19.93
CA ASN A 69 -4.40 13.18 -18.77
C ASN A 69 -3.57 11.93 -19.15
N PRO A 70 -2.30 11.81 -18.73
CA PRO A 70 -1.58 10.54 -18.85
C PRO A 70 -2.32 9.41 -18.13
N ALA A 71 -2.13 8.18 -18.61
CA ALA A 71 -2.70 7.01 -17.98
C ALA A 71 -2.06 6.74 -16.60
N TYR A 72 -2.77 6.01 -15.73
CA TYR A 72 -2.35 5.65 -14.38
C TYR A 72 -0.94 5.05 -14.33
N ALA A 73 -0.67 4.05 -15.18
CA ALA A 73 0.64 3.42 -15.23
C ALA A 73 1.78 4.39 -15.62
N TYR A 74 1.47 5.45 -16.37
CA TYR A 74 2.43 6.51 -16.69
C TYR A 74 2.76 7.34 -15.44
N TYR A 75 1.74 7.77 -14.68
CA TYR A 75 1.92 8.45 -13.40
C TYR A 75 2.76 7.62 -12.44
N VAL A 76 2.35 6.37 -12.20
CA VAL A 76 3.02 5.47 -11.27
C VAL A 76 4.48 5.24 -11.68
N TYR A 77 4.77 5.04 -12.97
CA TYR A 77 6.14 4.85 -13.45
C TYR A 77 7.05 6.04 -13.15
N TYR A 78 6.65 7.26 -13.55
CA TYR A 78 7.52 8.43 -13.36
C TYR A 78 7.61 8.86 -11.90
N CYS A 79 6.54 8.70 -11.12
CA CYS A 79 6.60 8.89 -9.67
C CYS A 79 7.52 7.86 -9.01
N TYR A 80 7.43 6.59 -9.40
CA TYR A 80 8.33 5.54 -8.94
C TYR A 80 9.79 5.84 -9.27
N ALA A 81 10.11 6.19 -10.52
CA ALA A 81 11.48 6.42 -10.97
C ALA A 81 12.14 7.59 -10.22
N ASN A 82 11.42 8.69 -10.04
CA ASN A 82 11.90 9.84 -9.28
C ASN A 82 12.04 9.50 -7.79
N LEU A 83 11.02 8.88 -7.19
CA LEU A 83 11.03 8.53 -5.77
C LEU A 83 12.12 7.50 -5.44
N TYR A 84 12.36 6.53 -6.32
CA TYR A 84 13.45 5.56 -6.18
C TYR A 84 14.80 6.28 -6.13
N THR A 85 15.06 7.16 -7.09
CA THR A 85 16.32 7.92 -7.18
C THR A 85 16.50 8.84 -5.98
N LEU A 86 15.43 9.55 -5.59
CA LEU A 86 15.41 10.38 -4.40
C LEU A 86 15.71 9.58 -3.13
N ASN A 87 15.05 8.43 -2.95
CA ASN A 87 15.26 7.58 -1.78
C ASN A 87 16.68 7.03 -1.73
N LYS A 88 17.28 6.66 -2.86
CA LYS A 88 18.69 6.24 -2.89
C LYS A 88 19.63 7.37 -2.47
N LEU A 89 19.35 8.61 -2.86
CA LEU A 89 20.11 9.77 -2.40
C LEU A 89 19.90 10.04 -0.90
N ARG A 90 18.65 10.03 -0.44
CA ARG A 90 18.30 10.26 0.97
C ARG A 90 18.94 9.21 1.88
N ASP A 91 18.83 7.94 1.51
CA ASP A 91 19.44 6.81 2.21
C ASP A 91 20.97 6.94 2.27
N SER A 92 21.61 7.32 1.15
CA SER A 92 23.07 7.56 1.13
C SER A 92 23.54 8.67 2.08
N LYS A 93 22.63 9.54 2.51
CA LYS A 93 22.85 10.62 3.47
C LYS A 93 22.32 10.31 4.87
N GLY A 94 21.82 9.09 5.12
CA GLY A 94 21.22 8.70 6.39
C GLY A 94 19.90 9.43 6.70
N MET A 95 19.20 9.95 5.69
CA MET A 95 17.91 10.63 5.84
C MET A 95 16.75 9.63 5.70
N THR A 96 15.57 10.00 6.21
CA THR A 96 14.32 9.23 6.05
C THR A 96 13.96 9.01 4.57
N THR A 97 13.32 7.90 4.23
CA THR A 97 12.86 7.60 2.87
C THR A 97 11.34 7.54 2.80
N ILE A 98 10.78 7.73 1.60
CA ILE A 98 9.34 7.82 1.36
C ILE A 98 8.89 6.63 0.51
N LYS A 99 7.90 5.86 0.98
CA LYS A 99 7.42 4.67 0.24
C LYS A 99 6.33 5.04 -0.79
N LEU A 100 6.32 4.40 -1.96
CA LEU A 100 5.21 4.56 -2.91
C LEU A 100 4.02 3.70 -2.46
N ARG A 101 2.87 4.34 -2.23
CA ARG A 101 1.67 3.74 -1.60
C ARG A 101 0.37 4.26 -2.25
N PRO A 102 0.15 4.00 -3.55
CA PRO A 102 -0.92 4.65 -4.29
C PRO A 102 -2.30 4.07 -3.98
N HIS A 103 -3.34 4.86 -4.20
CA HIS A 103 -4.68 4.35 -4.48
C HIS A 103 -4.63 3.55 -5.77
N CYS A 104 -5.15 2.31 -5.71
CA CYS A 104 -5.08 1.40 -6.83
C CYS A 104 -6.16 0.32 -6.80
N GLY A 105 -6.89 0.22 -7.91
CA GLY A 105 -7.80 -0.88 -8.16
C GLY A 105 -9.04 -0.83 -7.28
N GLU A 106 -9.48 0.35 -6.86
CA GLU A 106 -10.86 0.56 -6.40
C GLU A 106 -11.83 0.41 -7.56
N ALA A 107 -11.51 1.09 -8.67
CA ALA A 107 -12.24 1.09 -9.92
C ALA A 107 -11.23 1.01 -11.08
N GLY A 108 -11.62 1.48 -12.27
CA GLY A 108 -10.70 1.50 -13.42
C GLY A 108 -10.33 0.13 -13.97
N ASP A 109 -9.19 0.12 -14.67
CA ASP A 109 -8.67 -1.02 -15.42
C ASP A 109 -7.73 -1.88 -14.55
N ILE A 110 -7.60 -3.15 -14.91
CA ILE A 110 -6.82 -4.14 -14.15
C ILE A 110 -5.30 -3.88 -14.24
N ASP A 111 -4.85 -3.14 -15.26
CA ASP A 111 -3.45 -2.79 -15.44
C ASP A 111 -2.93 -1.81 -14.38
N HIS A 112 -3.81 -1.08 -13.69
CA HIS A 112 -3.45 -0.29 -12.50
C HIS A 112 -2.75 -1.19 -11.47
N LEU A 113 -3.38 -2.32 -11.15
CA LEU A 113 -2.87 -3.30 -10.20
C LEU A 113 -1.60 -3.99 -10.71
N ALA A 114 -1.48 -4.21 -12.01
CA ALA A 114 -0.26 -4.76 -12.58
C ALA A 114 0.92 -3.76 -12.47
N ALA A 115 0.68 -2.48 -12.72
CA ALA A 115 1.70 -1.44 -12.56
C ALA A 115 2.09 -1.28 -11.09
N ALA A 116 1.11 -1.15 -10.19
CA ALA A 116 1.37 -0.99 -8.76
C ALA A 116 2.07 -2.22 -8.14
N PHE A 117 1.75 -3.44 -8.59
CA PHE A 117 2.46 -4.65 -8.18
C PHE A 117 3.97 -4.56 -8.43
N LEU A 118 4.38 -3.95 -9.54
CA LEU A 118 5.78 -3.86 -9.95
C LEU A 118 6.55 -2.73 -9.24
N THR A 119 5.86 -1.68 -8.77
CA THR A 119 6.51 -0.43 -8.35
C THR A 119 6.25 -0.02 -6.90
N SER A 120 5.14 -0.49 -6.31
CA SER A 120 4.61 0.06 -5.05
C SER A 120 4.88 -0.87 -3.87
N HIS A 121 4.98 -0.28 -2.67
CA HIS A 121 5.21 -1.05 -1.44
C HIS A 121 3.92 -1.64 -0.88
N ASN A 122 2.83 -0.88 -0.96
CA ASN A 122 1.46 -1.32 -0.66
C ASN A 122 0.49 -0.46 -1.47
N ILE A 123 -0.79 -0.78 -1.42
CA ILE A 123 -1.84 -0.03 -2.11
C ILE A 123 -3.03 0.23 -1.19
N ALA A 124 -3.75 1.32 -1.46
CA ALA A 124 -5.12 1.49 -0.97
C ALA A 124 -6.11 0.82 -1.94
N HIS A 125 -7.19 0.27 -1.39
CA HIS A 125 -8.26 -0.50 -2.06
C HIS A 125 -7.87 -1.90 -2.53
N GLY A 126 -7.47 -2.10 -3.79
CA GLY A 126 -7.28 -3.43 -4.37
C GLY A 126 -8.56 -4.24 -4.63
N VAL A 127 -9.74 -3.62 -4.61
CA VAL A 127 -11.05 -4.27 -4.84
C VAL A 127 -11.07 -5.07 -6.14
N ASN A 128 -10.48 -4.53 -7.22
CA ASN A 128 -10.42 -5.15 -8.53
C ASN A 128 -9.52 -6.38 -8.63
N LEU A 129 -8.72 -6.71 -7.60
CA LEU A 129 -8.01 -8.00 -7.54
C LEU A 129 -8.98 -9.18 -7.60
N LYS A 130 -10.26 -9.00 -7.23
CA LYS A 130 -11.29 -10.04 -7.39
C LYS A 130 -11.55 -10.44 -8.85
N LYS A 131 -11.17 -9.58 -9.82
CA LYS A 131 -11.35 -9.79 -11.25
C LYS A 131 -10.16 -10.48 -11.93
N SER A 132 -9.03 -10.64 -11.23
CA SER A 132 -7.83 -11.26 -11.78
C SER A 132 -7.24 -12.29 -10.79
N PRO A 133 -7.49 -13.59 -11.01
CA PRO A 133 -6.90 -14.64 -10.18
C PRO A 133 -5.37 -14.58 -10.12
N VAL A 134 -4.73 -14.25 -11.25
CA VAL A 134 -3.26 -14.17 -11.35
C VAL A 134 -2.71 -13.04 -10.48
N LEU A 135 -3.22 -11.81 -10.63
CA LEU A 135 -2.72 -10.70 -9.83
C LEU A 135 -3.02 -10.92 -8.35
N GLN A 136 -4.21 -11.41 -8.01
CA GLN A 136 -4.55 -11.71 -6.63
C GLN A 136 -3.56 -12.69 -5.98
N TYR A 137 -3.19 -13.73 -6.71
CA TYR A 137 -2.22 -14.71 -6.24
C TYR A 137 -0.81 -14.13 -6.14
N LEU A 138 -0.39 -13.28 -7.08
CA LEU A 138 0.89 -12.57 -7.00
C LEU A 138 0.96 -11.64 -5.78
N TYR A 139 -0.11 -10.89 -5.49
CA TYR A 139 -0.20 -10.04 -4.29
C TYR A 139 -0.14 -10.87 -3.00
N TYR A 140 -0.74 -12.07 -3.00
CA TYR A 140 -0.61 -13.02 -1.89
C TYR A 140 0.84 -13.50 -1.71
N LEU A 141 1.49 -13.99 -2.77
CA LEU A 141 2.86 -14.51 -2.70
C LEU A 141 3.85 -13.42 -2.26
N ALA A 142 3.74 -12.22 -2.86
CA ALA A 142 4.57 -11.07 -2.53
C ALA A 142 4.21 -10.41 -1.19
N GLN A 143 3.07 -10.78 -0.59
CA GLN A 143 2.54 -10.19 0.65
C GLN A 143 2.43 -8.65 0.58
N ILE A 144 2.06 -8.10 -0.58
CA ILE A 144 1.83 -6.66 -0.76
C ILE A 144 0.60 -6.26 0.04
N GLY A 145 0.76 -5.21 0.86
CA GLY A 145 -0.29 -4.71 1.75
C GLY A 145 -1.47 -4.08 1.00
N LEU A 146 -2.69 -4.40 1.43
CA LEU A 146 -3.94 -3.82 0.96
C LEU A 146 -4.60 -3.07 2.13
N ALA A 147 -4.63 -1.74 2.07
CA ALA A 147 -5.42 -0.91 2.99
C ALA A 147 -6.81 -0.71 2.38
N MET A 148 -7.81 -1.41 2.91
CA MET A 148 -9.14 -1.45 2.33
C MET A 148 -10.14 -0.69 3.21
N SER A 149 -11.03 0.07 2.59
CA SER A 149 -12.08 0.83 3.27
C SER A 149 -13.49 0.35 2.87
N PRO A 150 -13.96 -0.82 3.37
CA PRO A 150 -15.22 -1.42 2.96
C PRO A 150 -16.45 -0.52 3.07
N LEU A 151 -16.58 0.29 4.13
CA LEU A 151 -17.69 1.23 4.27
C LEU A 151 -17.64 2.34 3.20
N SER A 152 -16.45 2.84 2.87
CA SER A 152 -16.26 3.76 1.75
C SER A 152 -16.63 3.12 0.42
N ASN A 153 -16.10 1.93 0.13
CA ASN A 153 -16.37 1.26 -1.13
C ASN A 153 -17.87 0.96 -1.30
N ASN A 154 -18.60 0.71 -0.21
CA ASN A 154 -20.05 0.54 -0.19
C ASN A 154 -20.83 1.80 -0.59
N SER A 155 -20.33 2.98 -0.22
CA SER A 155 -20.98 4.24 -0.57
C SER A 155 -20.88 4.57 -2.06
N LEU A 156 -19.87 4.05 -2.77
CA LEU A 156 -19.51 4.54 -4.11
C LEU A 156 -19.47 3.47 -5.21
N PHE A 157 -18.95 2.27 -4.94
CA PHE A 157 -18.53 1.35 -6.01
C PHE A 157 -19.06 -0.07 -5.89
N ILE A 158 -19.35 -0.55 -4.67
CA ILE A 158 -19.66 -1.96 -4.45
C ILE A 158 -20.44 -2.22 -3.16
N ASP A 159 -21.60 -2.87 -3.26
CA ASP A 159 -22.37 -3.31 -2.09
C ASP A 159 -21.48 -4.01 -1.04
N TYR A 160 -21.68 -3.69 0.24
CA TYR A 160 -20.82 -4.15 1.34
C TYR A 160 -20.65 -5.69 1.36
N HIS A 161 -21.74 -6.43 1.12
CA HIS A 161 -21.73 -7.90 1.09
C HIS A 161 -20.94 -8.49 -0.09
N ARG A 162 -20.69 -7.69 -1.13
CA ARG A 162 -19.93 -8.08 -2.32
C ARG A 162 -18.47 -7.61 -2.26
N ASN A 163 -18.09 -6.85 -1.23
CA ASN A 163 -16.71 -6.44 -1.02
C ASN A 163 -15.80 -7.68 -0.87
N PRO A 164 -14.65 -7.74 -1.56
CA PRO A 164 -13.81 -8.93 -1.55
C PRO A 164 -12.93 -9.08 -0.30
N PHE A 165 -12.89 -8.08 0.60
CA PHE A 165 -12.10 -8.12 1.84
C PHE A 165 -12.18 -9.47 2.59
N PRO A 166 -13.36 -10.02 2.95
CA PRO A 166 -13.42 -11.27 3.70
C PRO A 166 -12.78 -12.44 2.93
N THR A 167 -12.93 -12.47 1.60
CA THR A 167 -12.29 -13.50 0.77
C THR A 167 -10.77 -13.33 0.73
N PHE A 168 -10.28 -12.10 0.61
CA PHE A 168 -8.85 -11.81 0.62
C PHE A 168 -8.22 -12.16 1.97
N PHE A 169 -8.90 -11.81 3.07
CA PHE A 169 -8.47 -12.18 4.42
C PHE A 169 -8.41 -13.71 4.60
N LEU A 170 -9.44 -14.44 4.18
CA LEU A 170 -9.46 -15.91 4.27
C LEU A 170 -8.30 -16.53 3.47
N ARG A 171 -8.01 -16.00 2.28
CA ARG A 171 -6.89 -16.44 1.42
C ARG A 171 -5.51 -16.04 1.94
N GLY A 172 -5.42 -15.24 2.99
CA GLY A 172 -4.14 -14.83 3.58
C GLY A 172 -3.43 -13.71 2.82
N LEU A 173 -4.16 -12.93 2.02
CA LEU A 173 -3.62 -11.66 1.52
C LEU A 173 -3.36 -10.73 2.71
N ASN A 174 -2.33 -9.89 2.58
CA ASN A 174 -1.94 -8.92 3.60
C ASN A 174 -2.93 -7.75 3.62
N VAL A 175 -4.12 -7.95 4.18
CA VAL A 175 -5.19 -6.94 4.25
C VAL A 175 -5.20 -6.21 5.59
N SER A 176 -5.62 -4.95 5.56
CA SER A 176 -5.94 -4.12 6.72
C SER A 176 -7.21 -3.33 6.45
N LEU A 177 -7.92 -2.93 7.51
CA LEU A 177 -9.09 -2.05 7.43
C LEU A 177 -8.67 -0.59 7.62
N SER A 178 -9.20 0.29 6.79
CA SER A 178 -9.03 1.74 6.81
C SER A 178 -10.38 2.44 6.68
N THR A 179 -10.40 3.76 6.89
CA THR A 179 -11.65 4.55 6.95
C THR A 179 -11.95 5.37 5.71
N ASP A 180 -10.93 5.70 4.90
CA ASP A 180 -11.03 6.65 3.79
C ASP A 180 -11.47 8.06 4.24
N ASP A 181 -12.77 8.39 4.14
CA ASP A 181 -13.37 9.67 4.52
C ASP A 181 -14.25 9.57 5.80
N PRO A 182 -13.67 9.51 7.02
CA PRO A 182 -14.42 9.44 8.28
C PRO A 182 -15.54 10.48 8.42
N LEU A 183 -15.32 11.69 7.92
CA LEU A 183 -16.27 12.79 8.02
C LEU A 183 -17.54 12.53 7.21
N GLN A 184 -17.43 11.79 6.10
CA GLN A 184 -18.53 11.53 5.19
C GLN A 184 -19.24 10.21 5.51
N ILE A 185 -18.49 9.21 6.00
CA ILE A 185 -18.95 7.81 6.05
C ILE A 185 -19.39 7.37 7.44
N HIS A 186 -18.62 7.74 8.48
CA HIS A 186 -18.74 7.16 9.81
C HIS A 186 -19.68 7.98 10.70
N LEU A 187 -20.42 7.30 11.57
CA LEU A 187 -21.43 7.91 12.44
C LEU A 187 -20.97 8.01 13.90
N THR A 188 -19.93 7.27 14.27
CA THR A 188 -19.42 7.22 15.64
C THR A 188 -18.25 8.17 15.86
N LYS A 189 -17.90 8.38 17.13
CA LYS A 189 -16.70 9.16 17.51
C LYS A 189 -15.38 8.44 17.19
N GLU A 190 -15.43 7.13 16.96
CA GLU A 190 -14.27 6.27 16.75
C GLU A 190 -14.41 5.57 15.38
N PRO A 191 -14.18 6.29 14.27
CA PRO A 191 -14.54 5.83 12.93
C PRO A 191 -13.88 4.49 12.54
N LEU A 192 -12.59 4.34 12.85
CA LEU A 192 -11.90 3.07 12.57
C LEU A 192 -12.46 1.91 13.42
N VAL A 193 -12.86 2.16 14.67
CA VAL A 193 -13.46 1.13 15.52
C VAL A 193 -14.83 0.71 14.97
N GLU A 194 -15.60 1.66 14.43
CA GLU A 194 -16.84 1.38 13.70
C GLU A 194 -16.59 0.51 12.46
N GLU A 195 -15.55 0.79 11.66
CA GLU A 195 -15.15 -0.05 10.51
C GLU A 195 -14.93 -1.51 10.94
N TYR A 196 -14.13 -1.73 11.99
CA TYR A 196 -13.87 -3.07 12.54
C TYR A 196 -15.14 -3.71 13.10
N SER A 197 -16.01 -2.94 13.76
CA SER A 197 -17.24 -3.44 14.40
C SER A 197 -18.28 -3.90 13.38
N VAL A 198 -18.45 -3.14 12.30
CA VAL A 198 -19.34 -3.51 11.19
C VAL A 198 -18.78 -4.72 10.45
N ALA A 199 -17.49 -4.73 10.12
CA ALA A 199 -16.82 -5.86 9.50
C ALA A 199 -16.96 -7.14 10.34
N ALA A 200 -16.74 -7.05 11.65
CA ALA A 200 -16.90 -8.18 12.57
C ALA A 200 -18.33 -8.74 12.57
N SER A 201 -19.32 -7.85 12.65
CA SER A 201 -20.72 -8.24 12.76
C SER A 201 -21.26 -8.85 11.46
N LEU A 202 -20.90 -8.29 10.31
CA LEU A 202 -21.40 -8.71 9.00
C LEU A 202 -20.64 -9.91 8.43
N TRP A 203 -19.30 -9.94 8.58
CA TRP A 203 -18.47 -11.05 8.07
C TRP A 203 -18.13 -12.10 9.12
N LYS A 204 -18.68 -11.98 10.33
CA LYS A 204 -18.53 -12.95 11.43
C LYS A 204 -17.08 -13.15 11.85
N LEU A 205 -16.30 -12.06 11.89
CA LEU A 205 -14.91 -12.09 12.32
C LEU A 205 -14.83 -12.27 13.84
N SER A 206 -13.96 -13.18 14.28
CA SER A 206 -13.64 -13.38 15.69
C SER A 206 -12.65 -12.33 16.19
N SER A 207 -12.46 -12.26 17.52
CA SER A 207 -11.42 -11.39 18.09
C SER A 207 -10.01 -11.70 17.57
N CYS A 208 -9.72 -12.99 17.32
CA CYS A 208 -8.46 -13.42 16.71
C CYS A 208 -8.28 -12.81 15.32
N ASP A 209 -9.35 -12.81 14.51
CA ASP A 209 -9.32 -12.26 13.15
C ASP A 209 -9.13 -10.74 13.16
N LEU A 210 -9.85 -10.02 14.04
CA LEU A 210 -9.69 -8.58 14.20
C LEU A 210 -8.29 -8.20 14.68
N CYS A 211 -7.73 -8.96 15.64
CA CYS A 211 -6.36 -8.74 16.11
C CYS A 211 -5.33 -9.02 15.00
N GLU A 212 -5.55 -10.02 14.15
CA GLU A 212 -4.68 -10.29 12.99
C GLU A 212 -4.71 -9.13 11.98
N ILE A 213 -5.90 -8.63 11.65
CA ILE A 213 -6.07 -7.48 10.75
C ILE A 213 -5.39 -6.23 11.34
N ALA A 214 -5.60 -5.96 12.63
CA ALA A 214 -5.00 -4.83 13.32
C ALA A 214 -3.46 -4.96 13.38
N ARG A 215 -2.94 -6.15 13.68
CA ARG A 215 -1.49 -6.45 13.64
C ARG A 215 -0.92 -6.16 12.25
N ASN A 216 -1.57 -6.63 11.19
CA ASN A 216 -1.11 -6.41 9.81
C ASN A 216 -1.09 -4.92 9.45
N SER A 217 -2.05 -4.13 9.95
CA SER A 217 -2.04 -2.67 9.74
C SER A 217 -0.77 -2.00 10.30
N VAL A 218 -0.24 -2.48 11.44
CA VAL A 218 1.03 -2.00 12.00
C VAL A 218 2.21 -2.38 11.11
N TYR A 219 2.24 -3.60 10.55
CA TYR A 219 3.27 -3.99 9.57
C TYR A 219 3.24 -3.09 8.34
N GLN A 220 2.06 -2.82 7.81
CA GLN A 220 1.84 -1.95 6.65
C GLN A 220 2.11 -0.47 6.93
N SER A 221 2.19 -0.07 8.20
CA SER A 221 2.40 1.32 8.58
C SER A 221 3.81 1.83 8.26
N GLY A 222 3.94 3.14 8.16
CA GLY A 222 5.23 3.83 7.95
C GLY A 222 5.97 4.19 9.25
N PHE A 223 5.48 3.75 10.41
CA PHE A 223 6.09 4.13 11.69
C PHE A 223 7.47 3.51 11.88
N SER A 224 8.28 4.17 12.73
CA SER A 224 9.64 3.73 13.04
C SER A 224 9.69 2.33 13.65
N HIS A 225 10.82 1.65 13.44
CA HIS A 225 11.12 0.36 14.06
C HIS A 225 10.91 0.36 15.57
N ARG A 226 11.24 1.48 16.25
CA ARG A 226 11.05 1.63 17.70
C ARG A 226 9.58 1.53 18.09
N LEU A 227 8.69 2.20 17.37
CA LEU A 227 7.25 2.16 17.65
C LEU A 227 6.66 0.80 17.31
N LYS A 228 7.00 0.24 16.15
CA LYS A 228 6.56 -1.13 15.78
C LYS A 228 7.00 -2.16 16.82
N SER A 229 8.26 -2.10 17.26
CA SER A 229 8.77 -2.99 18.32
C SER A 229 8.04 -2.85 19.65
N HIS A 230 7.56 -1.65 19.96
CA HIS A 230 6.79 -1.36 21.17
C HIS A 230 5.33 -1.81 21.08
N TRP A 231 4.73 -1.76 19.88
CA TRP A 231 3.33 -2.10 19.68
C TRP A 231 3.08 -3.58 19.40
N ILE A 232 3.98 -4.25 18.68
CA ILE A 232 3.75 -5.63 18.17
C ILE A 232 4.89 -6.60 18.48
N GLY A 233 5.86 -6.19 19.30
CA GLY A 233 6.95 -7.06 19.77
C GLY A 233 8.33 -6.74 19.20
N ARG A 234 9.37 -6.93 20.02
CA ARG A 234 10.77 -6.64 19.66
C ARG A 234 11.28 -7.42 18.47
N ASN A 235 10.72 -8.59 18.22
CA ASN A 235 11.11 -9.49 17.13
C ASN A 235 10.19 -9.40 15.92
N TYR A 236 9.34 -8.37 15.79
CA TYR A 236 8.35 -8.28 14.71
C TYR A 236 8.96 -8.40 13.30
N TYR A 237 10.23 -8.00 13.13
CA TYR A 237 10.92 -8.10 11.85
C TYR A 237 11.25 -9.55 11.44
N LYS A 238 11.09 -10.54 12.33
CA LYS A 238 11.23 -11.96 11.98
C LYS A 238 9.98 -12.45 11.27
N ARG A 239 10.15 -13.18 10.18
CA ARG A 239 9.04 -13.80 9.47
C ARG A 239 8.53 -15.01 10.25
N GLY A 240 7.22 -15.24 10.21
CA GLY A 240 6.59 -16.41 10.81
C GLY A 240 6.29 -16.25 12.32
N PRO A 241 6.04 -17.35 13.03
CA PRO A 241 5.54 -17.32 14.42
C PRO A 241 6.53 -16.68 15.41
N ASP A 242 7.84 -16.76 15.13
CA ASP A 242 8.90 -16.17 15.98
C ASP A 242 8.88 -14.63 16.00
N GLY A 243 8.24 -14.01 15.01
CA GLY A 243 8.02 -12.56 14.96
C GLY A 243 6.71 -12.11 15.58
N ASN A 244 6.00 -12.98 16.30
CA ASN A 244 4.77 -12.62 17.00
C ASN A 244 5.00 -12.62 18.50
N ASP A 245 4.70 -11.51 19.17
CA ASP A 245 4.55 -11.46 20.62
C ASP A 245 3.06 -11.41 20.97
N ILE A 246 2.48 -12.54 21.36
CA ILE A 246 1.04 -12.65 21.65
C ILE A 246 0.60 -11.69 22.78
N HIS A 247 1.49 -11.33 23.70
CA HIS A 247 1.15 -10.40 24.78
C HIS A 247 0.96 -8.96 24.29
N GLN A 248 1.46 -8.64 23.10
CA GLN A 248 1.30 -7.33 22.47
C GLN A 248 0.29 -7.37 21.32
N THR A 249 0.28 -8.45 20.53
CA THR A 249 -0.58 -8.57 19.34
C THR A 249 -1.94 -9.17 19.64
N ASN A 250 -2.06 -9.96 20.71
CA ASN A 250 -3.23 -10.78 21.01
C ASN A 250 -3.62 -11.75 19.87
N VAL A 251 -2.70 -12.06 18.96
CA VAL A 251 -2.89 -13.05 17.90
C VAL A 251 -2.24 -14.36 18.33
N PRO A 252 -2.99 -15.48 18.40
CA PRO A 252 -2.44 -16.79 18.73
C PRO A 252 -1.28 -17.19 17.82
N HIS A 253 -0.20 -17.72 18.40
CA HIS A 253 0.96 -18.17 17.62
C HIS A 253 0.58 -19.19 16.53
N ILE A 254 -0.35 -20.10 16.83
CA ILE A 254 -0.86 -21.09 15.87
C ILE A 254 -1.52 -20.44 14.64
N ARG A 255 -2.13 -19.26 14.78
CA ARG A 255 -2.70 -18.51 13.64
C ARG A 255 -1.59 -18.05 12.71
N ILE A 256 -0.52 -17.46 13.27
CA ILE A 256 0.63 -16.98 12.49
C ILE A 256 1.42 -18.14 11.89
N GLU A 257 1.58 -19.23 12.63
CA GLU A 257 2.22 -20.46 12.14
C GLU A 257 1.45 -21.06 10.96
N PHE A 258 0.12 -21.16 11.05
CA PHE A 258 -0.73 -21.59 9.93
C PHE A 258 -0.53 -20.71 8.70
N ARG A 259 -0.64 -19.37 8.86
CA ARG A 259 -0.45 -18.40 7.76
C ARG A 259 0.95 -18.51 7.14
N HIS A 260 1.97 -18.70 7.97
CA HIS A 260 3.33 -18.80 7.50
C HIS A 260 3.56 -20.10 6.73
N ASN A 261 3.13 -21.24 7.26
CA ASN A 261 3.33 -22.55 6.63
C ASN A 261 2.61 -22.63 5.28
N ILE A 262 1.35 -22.20 5.19
CA ILE A 262 0.64 -22.21 3.90
C ILE A 262 1.31 -21.28 2.87
N TRP A 263 1.81 -20.13 3.29
CA TRP A 263 2.56 -19.24 2.39
C TRP A 263 3.87 -19.86 1.93
N LYS A 264 4.59 -20.57 2.82
CA LYS A 264 5.80 -21.30 2.44
C LYS A 264 5.50 -22.39 1.41
N ASP A 265 4.46 -23.19 1.65
CA ASP A 265 4.06 -24.27 0.75
C ASP A 265 3.73 -23.73 -0.66
N GLU A 266 3.03 -22.60 -0.74
CA GLU A 266 2.68 -21.94 -2.00
C GLU A 266 3.91 -21.35 -2.72
N MET A 267 4.85 -20.77 -1.97
CA MET A 267 6.12 -20.31 -2.54
C MET A 267 6.97 -21.48 -3.06
N GLU A 268 7.05 -22.58 -2.30
CA GLU A 268 7.75 -23.79 -2.70
C GLU A 268 7.10 -24.41 -3.95
N LEU A 269 5.76 -24.42 -4.04
CA LEU A 269 5.02 -24.88 -5.21
C LEU A 269 5.40 -24.09 -6.47
N ILE A 270 5.37 -22.75 -6.41
CA ILE A 270 5.62 -21.89 -7.58
C ILE A 270 7.09 -21.89 -8.01
N HIS A 271 8.00 -22.06 -7.06
CA HIS A 271 9.43 -22.17 -7.35
C HIS A 271 9.91 -23.61 -7.56
N PHE A 272 8.99 -24.59 -7.64
CA PHE A 272 9.30 -26.01 -7.81
C PHE A 272 10.34 -26.53 -6.79
N GLY A 273 10.20 -26.12 -5.53
CA GLY A 273 11.09 -26.46 -4.42
C GLY A 273 12.40 -25.64 -4.36
N ASN A 274 12.68 -24.79 -5.35
CA ASN A 274 13.93 -24.04 -5.45
C ASN A 274 13.77 -22.59 -4.98
N VAL A 275 13.28 -22.39 -3.76
CA VAL A 275 13.10 -21.05 -3.18
C VAL A 275 13.93 -20.89 -1.92
N LYS A 276 14.70 -19.80 -1.86
CA LYS A 276 15.28 -19.30 -0.61
C LYS A 276 14.34 -18.26 -0.03
N LEU A 277 13.59 -18.66 0.99
CA LEU A 277 12.62 -17.77 1.64
C LEU A 277 13.33 -16.78 2.58
N PRO A 278 12.90 -15.51 2.61
CA PRO A 278 13.45 -14.52 3.53
C PRO A 278 13.04 -14.81 4.98
N GLU A 279 14.02 -14.81 5.89
CA GLU A 279 13.79 -14.98 7.34
C GLU A 279 13.26 -13.71 8.01
N GLU A 280 13.45 -12.55 7.38
CA GLU A 280 12.99 -11.26 7.89
C GLU A 280 11.90 -10.63 6.98
N THR A 281 11.13 -9.73 7.56
CA THR A 281 10.25 -8.78 6.85
C THR A 281 10.94 -7.42 6.74
N ASP A 282 10.49 -6.58 5.80
CA ASP A 282 10.95 -5.20 5.72
C ASP A 282 10.70 -4.48 7.06
N ARG A 283 11.74 -3.77 7.56
CA ARG A 283 11.71 -3.10 8.86
C ARG A 283 10.91 -1.80 8.84
#